data_AF-A0A0D3K7E9-F1
#
_entry.id   AF-A0A0D3K7E9-F1
#
_cell.length_a   1.000
_cell.length_b   1.000
_cell.length_c   1.000
_cell.angle_alpha   90.00
_cell.angle_beta   90.00
_cell.angle_gamma   90.00
#
_symmetry.space_group_name_H-M   'P 1'
#
loop_
_entity.id
_entity.type
_entity.pdbx_description
1 polymer ?
#
loop_
_entity_poly.entity_id
_entity_poly.type
_entity_poly.pdbx_seq_one_letter_code
_entity_poly.pdbx_strand_id
1 'polypeptide(L)'
;PAWGNYQLCDRHPGHQEQAFKKKKKCLKIFEIWVGETAGNKRCTSEFELTSSRLALGKMMIAAVALVLGFNANDDGSSSTSSARELKLTQSLLQASSHGACFNPAGTVKAVATPVVPNNLLFNHKTNLLEADDLSNDDLLLRANVKHAVDLHPGATVIFDDDASCLELLERAGAAKELMQWYAHPEKMPERALPLPAHVPYYSGKYRSDLCRMAQLFLHGGMYLDTDVQLVRSLAPLAGSRLTTVLGESGDHVFQALVASEPGSRTIRRSIDYWGEFARGERAVSSLVGPDLLLKAIEDENFASPRTKSDMTGSSPAGGSGFVSEPSAIV
;
A
#
# COMPACT_ATOMS: atom_id res chain seq x y z
N PRO A 1 22.55 -19.09 -39.06
CA PRO A 1 21.79 -19.50 -37.85
C PRO A 1 20.54 -18.60 -37.69
N ALA A 2 19.66 -18.65 -38.70
CA ALA A 2 18.35 -19.32 -38.66
C ALA A 2 17.28 -18.49 -37.94
N TRP A 3 16.87 -17.40 -38.60
CA TRP A 3 15.59 -16.73 -38.38
C TRP A 3 14.59 -17.37 -39.36
N GLY A 4 13.52 -17.96 -38.83
CA GLY A 4 12.47 -18.62 -39.62
C GLY A 4 11.37 -17.64 -39.99
N ASN A 5 11.15 -17.49 -41.30
CA ASN A 5 10.02 -16.82 -41.91
C ASN A 5 8.70 -17.53 -41.58
N TYR A 6 7.67 -16.80 -41.15
CA TYR A 6 6.30 -17.32 -41.14
C TYR A 6 5.61 -17.02 -42.48
N GLN A 7 5.22 -18.11 -43.15
CA GLN A 7 4.47 -18.15 -44.40
C GLN A 7 3.03 -17.63 -44.25
N LEU A 8 2.55 -16.98 -45.31
CA LEU A 8 1.14 -16.70 -45.57
C LEU A 8 0.33 -18.01 -45.62
N CYS A 9 -0.84 -18.03 -44.99
CA CYS A 9 -1.83 -19.07 -45.21
C CYS A 9 -2.74 -18.68 -46.40
N ASP A 10 -2.68 -19.49 -47.45
CA ASP A 10 -3.63 -19.50 -48.55
C ASP A 10 -5.05 -19.86 -48.09
N ARG A 11 -6.04 -19.21 -48.71
CA ARG A 11 -7.47 -19.50 -48.57
C ARG A 11 -7.83 -20.73 -49.40
N HIS A 12 -8.47 -21.72 -48.78
CA HIS A 12 -9.37 -22.64 -49.48
C HIS A 12 -10.81 -22.48 -48.97
N PRO A 13 -11.82 -22.51 -49.86
CA PRO A 13 -13.22 -22.32 -49.49
C PRO A 13 -13.89 -23.67 -49.19
N GLY A 14 -14.82 -23.64 -48.23
CA GLY A 14 -15.77 -24.72 -47.99
C GLY A 14 -15.50 -25.48 -46.70
N HIS A 15 -16.17 -25.07 -45.62
CA HIS A 15 -17.04 -25.93 -44.81
C HIS A 15 -17.61 -25.12 -43.64
N GLN A 16 -18.76 -25.60 -43.17
CA GLN A 16 -19.81 -24.92 -42.42
C GLN A 16 -19.41 -24.08 -41.19
N GLU A 17 -20.18 -23.02 -41.04
CA GLU A 17 -20.17 -21.96 -40.03
C GLU A 17 -20.55 -22.50 -38.64
N GLN A 18 -19.57 -22.72 -37.77
CA GLN A 18 -19.76 -22.66 -36.32
C GLN A 18 -19.03 -21.44 -35.78
N ALA A 19 -19.80 -20.44 -35.37
CA ALA A 19 -19.32 -19.16 -34.86
C ALA A 19 -18.65 -19.31 -33.48
N PHE A 20 -17.37 -19.68 -33.46
CA PHE A 20 -16.51 -19.47 -32.30
C PHE A 20 -16.11 -17.99 -32.21
N LYS A 21 -16.84 -17.21 -31.41
CA LYS A 21 -16.43 -15.86 -31.00
C LYS A 21 -15.16 -15.95 -30.14
N LYS A 22 -13.98 -15.94 -30.77
CA LYS A 22 -12.72 -15.65 -30.09
C LYS A 22 -12.74 -14.20 -29.60
N LYS A 23 -13.01 -14.00 -28.30
CA LYS A 23 -12.76 -12.71 -27.64
C LYS A 23 -11.24 -12.49 -27.59
N LYS A 24 -10.73 -11.59 -28.43
CA LYS A 24 -9.41 -10.99 -28.23
C LYS A 24 -9.50 -10.10 -26.97
N LYS A 25 -8.85 -10.50 -25.88
CA LYS A 25 -8.62 -9.61 -24.73
C LYS A 25 -7.49 -8.66 -25.12
N CYS A 26 -7.76 -7.35 -25.09
CA CYS A 26 -6.72 -6.33 -25.23
C CYS A 26 -6.04 -6.12 -23.88
N LEU A 27 -4.71 -6.20 -23.86
CA LEU A 27 -3.89 -5.77 -22.72
C LEU A 27 -3.97 -4.23 -22.65
N LYS A 28 -4.42 -3.67 -21.52
CA LYS A 28 -4.36 -2.23 -21.28
C LYS A 28 -3.02 -1.90 -20.62
N ILE A 29 -2.21 -1.08 -21.28
CA ILE A 29 -0.97 -0.54 -20.70
C ILE A 29 -1.36 0.77 -20.00
N PHE A 30 -1.08 0.87 -18.70
CA PHE A 30 -1.20 2.11 -17.94
C PHE A 30 0.20 2.67 -17.70
N GLU A 31 0.46 3.90 -18.16
CA GLU A 31 1.69 4.60 -17.88
C GLU A 31 1.45 5.58 -16.72
N ILE A 32 1.91 5.23 -15.51
CA ILE A 32 1.81 6.11 -14.35
C ILE A 32 2.94 7.13 -14.42
N TRP A 33 2.63 8.42 -14.59
CA TRP A 33 3.60 9.52 -14.51
C TRP A 33 3.74 10.02 -13.07
N VAL A 34 4.86 9.68 -12.42
CA VAL A 34 5.22 10.29 -11.13
C VAL A 34 5.93 11.61 -11.44
N GLY A 35 5.24 12.73 -11.22
CA GLY A 35 5.80 14.07 -11.43
C GLY A 35 6.79 14.44 -10.32
N GLU A 36 8.09 14.51 -10.63
CA GLU A 36 9.08 15.16 -9.76
C GLU A 36 8.97 16.68 -9.89
N THR A 37 8.69 17.37 -8.78
CA THR A 37 8.76 18.83 -8.72
C THR A 37 10.22 19.28 -8.57
N ALA A 38 10.85 19.63 -9.69
CA ALA A 38 12.21 20.19 -9.71
C ALA A 38 12.22 21.65 -9.24
N GLY A 39 12.30 21.86 -7.92
CA GLY A 39 12.55 23.16 -7.30
C GLY A 39 14.03 23.44 -7.11
N ASN A 40 14.69 24.03 -8.11
CA ASN A 40 16.08 24.49 -8.03
C ASN A 40 16.13 25.83 -7.27
N LYS A 41 16.58 25.85 -6.00
CA LYS A 41 16.89 27.08 -5.26
C LYS A 41 18.32 27.06 -4.73
N ARG A 42 19.10 28.02 -5.23
CA ARG A 42 20.43 28.42 -4.80
C ARG A 42 20.37 28.90 -3.34
N CYS A 43 21.17 28.32 -2.46
CA CYS A 43 21.40 28.83 -1.11
C CYS A 43 22.53 29.86 -1.15
N THR A 44 22.27 31.09 -0.73
CA THR A 44 23.28 32.05 -0.29
C THR A 44 23.10 32.21 1.22
N SER A 45 24.14 31.88 1.98
CA SER A 45 24.19 31.97 3.43
C SER A 45 24.62 33.36 3.90
N GLU A 46 23.92 33.91 4.88
CA GLU A 46 24.52 34.78 5.91
C GLU A 46 24.07 34.26 7.28
N PHE A 47 25.03 34.13 8.18
CA PHE A 47 24.90 33.50 9.49
C PHE A 47 25.27 34.55 10.55
N GLU A 48 24.35 34.87 11.45
CA GLU A 48 24.65 35.50 12.74
C GLU A 48 24.38 34.50 13.85
N LEU A 49 25.43 34.20 14.62
CA LEU A 49 25.40 33.35 15.81
C LEU A 49 25.04 34.19 17.04
N THR A 50 24.02 33.77 17.80
CA THR A 50 23.97 34.07 19.23
C THR A 50 23.74 32.80 20.05
N SER A 51 24.52 32.72 21.12
CA SER A 51 24.69 31.63 22.07
C SER A 51 23.51 31.52 23.03
N SER A 52 23.06 30.29 23.34
CA SER A 52 22.64 29.83 24.69
C SER A 52 21.75 28.58 24.62
N ARG A 53 22.29 27.35 24.63
CA ARG A 53 21.60 26.14 25.16
C ARG A 53 22.61 25.08 25.62
N LEU A 54 23.25 25.33 26.75
CA LEU A 54 24.02 24.33 27.51
C LEU A 54 23.35 24.12 28.88
N ALA A 55 22.11 23.64 28.90
CA ALA A 55 21.41 23.38 30.18
C ALA A 55 20.38 22.23 30.17
N LEU A 56 20.06 21.60 29.02
CA LEU A 56 19.04 20.53 28.99
C LEU A 56 19.61 19.10 29.06
N GLY A 57 20.91 18.90 28.81
CA GLY A 57 21.50 17.55 28.69
C GLY A 57 21.70 16.79 30.00
N LYS A 58 21.62 17.44 31.16
CA LYS A 58 21.90 16.81 32.47
C LYS A 58 20.65 16.35 33.23
N MET A 59 19.44 16.72 32.80
CA MET A 59 18.21 16.27 33.47
C MET A 59 17.69 14.91 32.99
N MET A 60 18.03 14.46 31.78
CA MET A 60 17.51 13.18 31.27
C MET A 60 18.15 11.94 31.90
N ILE A 61 19.37 12.04 32.45
CA ILE A 61 20.07 10.89 33.04
C ILE A 61 19.52 10.56 34.44
N ALA A 62 18.96 11.54 35.15
CA ALA A 62 18.33 11.31 36.46
C ALA A 62 16.93 10.67 36.36
N ALA A 63 16.22 10.85 35.24
CA ALA A 63 14.86 10.31 35.06
C ALA A 63 14.84 8.80 34.75
N VAL A 64 15.89 8.28 34.10
CA VAL A 64 15.98 6.84 33.74
C VAL A 64 16.26 5.98 34.97
N ALA A 65 16.95 6.51 35.99
CA ALA A 65 17.20 5.79 37.24
C ALA A 65 15.94 5.66 38.12
N LEU A 66 14.96 6.57 37.97
CA LEU A 66 13.75 6.58 38.80
C LEU A 66 12.65 5.62 38.30
N VAL A 67 12.66 5.27 37.00
CA VAL A 67 11.66 4.39 36.37
C VAL A 67 12.01 2.90 36.51
N LEU A 68 13.28 2.56 36.81
CA LEU A 68 13.75 1.18 36.86
C LEU A 68 13.72 0.50 38.24
N GLY A 69 13.12 1.12 39.27
CA GLY A 69 12.65 0.40 40.46
C GLY A 69 13.64 -0.55 41.14
N PHE A 70 14.89 -0.15 41.34
CA PHE A 70 15.84 -0.94 42.13
C PHE A 70 15.58 -0.71 43.63
N ASN A 71 14.82 -1.62 44.25
CA ASN A 71 14.81 -1.80 45.70
C ASN A 71 16.01 -2.67 46.08
N ALA A 72 17.01 -2.08 46.73
CA ALA A 72 18.08 -2.82 47.37
C ALA A 72 17.65 -3.17 48.79
N ASN A 73 17.05 -4.35 48.95
CA ASN A 73 16.97 -5.11 50.20
C ASN A 73 16.50 -6.52 49.85
N ASP A 74 17.44 -7.43 49.61
CA ASP A 74 17.26 -8.84 49.97
C ASP A 74 18.62 -9.54 50.02
N ASP A 75 18.90 -10.08 51.19
CA ASP A 75 20.02 -10.95 51.50
C ASP A 75 19.71 -12.37 51.01
N GLY A 76 20.67 -13.00 50.34
CA GLY A 76 20.83 -14.45 50.44
C GLY A 76 20.60 -15.28 49.18
N SER A 77 21.73 -15.84 48.72
CA SER A 77 21.89 -17.15 48.08
C SER A 77 21.65 -17.29 46.57
N SER A 78 22.78 -17.53 45.90
CA SER A 78 23.01 -18.40 44.75
C SER A 78 22.06 -18.31 43.54
N SER A 79 22.56 -17.77 42.43
CA SER A 79 22.79 -18.59 41.24
C SER A 79 23.53 -17.81 40.14
N THR A 80 24.39 -18.53 39.44
CA THR A 80 25.31 -18.06 38.41
C THR A 80 24.56 -17.74 37.10
N SER A 81 24.23 -16.47 36.85
CA SER A 81 23.83 -16.01 35.50
C SER A 81 24.30 -14.60 35.11
N SER A 82 24.86 -13.82 36.03
CA SER A 82 25.19 -12.39 35.81
C SER A 82 26.48 -12.11 35.01
N ALA A 83 27.33 -13.12 34.74
CA ALA A 83 28.61 -12.90 34.04
C ALA A 83 28.52 -12.78 32.51
N ARG A 84 27.34 -12.97 31.91
CA ARG A 84 27.13 -12.86 30.44
C ARG A 84 26.63 -11.49 29.96
N GLU A 85 25.99 -10.69 30.82
CA GLU A 85 25.45 -9.37 30.39
C GLU A 85 26.47 -8.24 30.43
N LEU A 86 27.56 -8.35 31.21
CA LEU A 86 28.62 -7.33 31.26
C LEU A 86 29.61 -7.36 30.09
N LYS A 87 29.58 -8.39 29.23
CA LYS A 87 30.41 -8.45 28.02
C LYS A 87 29.77 -7.77 26.80
N LEU A 88 28.47 -7.53 26.82
CA LEU A 88 27.78 -6.89 25.68
C LEU A 88 27.89 -5.36 25.72
N THR A 89 27.94 -4.78 26.92
CA THR A 89 28.11 -3.32 27.12
C THR A 89 29.54 -2.85 26.88
N GLN A 90 30.55 -3.71 27.03
CA GLN A 90 31.96 -3.34 26.82
C GLN A 90 32.37 -3.35 25.33
N SER A 91 31.72 -4.17 24.49
CA SER A 91 31.95 -4.19 23.03
C SER A 91 31.35 -2.98 22.31
N LEU A 92 30.29 -2.37 22.85
CA LEU A 92 29.67 -1.16 22.30
C LEU A 92 30.49 0.12 22.58
N LEU A 93 31.41 0.09 23.54
CA LEU A 93 32.28 1.21 23.88
C LEU A 93 33.64 1.21 23.13
N GLN A 94 34.02 0.09 22.51
CA GLN A 94 35.30 -0.02 21.77
C GLN A 94 35.18 0.21 20.25
N ALA A 95 33.98 0.38 19.70
CA ALA A 95 33.80 0.68 18.27
C ALA A 95 33.99 2.16 17.89
N SER A 96 34.35 3.04 18.83
CA SER A 96 34.38 4.50 18.63
C SER A 96 35.77 5.11 18.37
N SER A 97 36.80 4.32 18.05
CA SER A 97 38.18 4.85 17.92
C SER A 97 38.71 5.02 16.49
N HIS A 98 37.88 4.87 15.45
CA HIS A 98 38.31 5.24 14.09
C HIS A 98 37.87 6.67 13.79
N GLY A 99 38.85 7.57 13.83
CA GLY A 99 38.70 9.00 13.52
C GLY A 99 38.18 9.21 12.10
N ALA A 100 36.87 9.28 11.96
CA ALA A 100 36.23 9.91 10.83
C ALA A 100 36.19 11.42 11.09
N CYS A 101 36.69 12.20 10.14
CA CYS A 101 36.58 13.66 10.13
C CYS A 101 35.10 14.06 10.21
N PHE A 102 34.62 14.32 11.42
CA PHE A 102 33.27 14.81 11.65
C PHE A 102 33.23 16.27 11.21
N ASN A 103 32.40 16.58 10.22
CA ASN A 103 32.20 17.94 9.75
C ASN A 103 31.05 18.54 10.57
N PRO A 104 31.30 19.39 11.58
CA PRO A 104 30.29 19.78 12.59
C PRO A 104 29.20 20.73 12.06
N ALA A 105 29.22 21.07 10.77
CA ALA A 105 28.26 21.97 10.14
C ALA A 105 27.21 21.26 9.25
N GLY A 106 27.29 19.94 9.09
CA GLY A 106 26.31 19.18 8.33
C GLY A 106 25.14 18.76 9.20
N THR A 107 24.05 19.54 9.21
CA THR A 107 22.75 19.06 9.70
C THR A 107 22.36 17.83 8.90
N VAL A 108 22.58 16.64 9.46
CA VAL A 108 22.07 15.38 8.90
C VAL A 108 20.56 15.48 8.98
N LYS A 109 19.89 15.74 7.85
CA LYS A 109 18.43 15.62 7.77
C LYS A 109 18.10 14.20 8.18
N ALA A 110 17.37 14.04 9.27
CA ALA A 110 16.81 12.75 9.65
C ALA A 110 16.05 12.21 8.44
N VAL A 111 16.47 11.04 7.95
CA VAL A 111 15.75 10.34 6.89
C VAL A 111 14.42 9.94 7.53
N ALA A 112 13.33 10.58 7.09
CA ALA A 112 12.00 10.23 7.56
C ALA A 112 11.77 8.74 7.30
N THR A 113 11.38 7.99 8.34
CA THR A 113 11.05 6.58 8.21
C THR A 113 9.91 6.46 7.20
N PRO A 114 10.01 5.57 6.20
CA PRO A 114 8.93 5.34 5.25
C PRO A 114 7.64 5.01 5.98
N VAL A 115 6.56 5.64 5.56
CA VAL A 115 5.24 5.46 6.17
C VAL A 115 4.58 4.19 5.65
N VAL A 116 4.74 3.93 4.35
CA VAL A 116 4.38 2.64 3.75
C VAL A 116 5.55 1.66 3.89
N PRO A 117 5.35 0.47 4.49
CA PRO A 117 6.39 -0.54 4.59
C PRO A 117 6.75 -1.10 3.21
N ASN A 118 7.97 -1.64 3.07
CA ASN A 118 8.42 -2.26 1.82
C ASN A 118 7.84 -3.69 1.64
N ASN A 119 6.51 -3.79 1.67
CA ASN A 119 5.78 -5.02 1.40
C ASN A 119 5.14 -4.92 0.00
N LEU A 120 5.23 -5.99 -0.79
CA LEU A 120 4.43 -6.17 -1.99
C LEU A 120 3.30 -7.14 -1.70
N LEU A 121 2.07 -6.70 -1.89
CA LEU A 121 0.86 -7.46 -1.58
C LEU A 121 0.20 -7.90 -2.89
N PHE A 122 -0.11 -9.18 -2.99
CA PHE A 122 -0.85 -9.76 -4.10
C PHE A 122 -1.96 -10.64 -3.55
N ASN A 123 -3.07 -10.77 -4.27
CA ASN A 123 -4.03 -11.82 -4.00
C ASN A 123 -4.52 -12.46 -5.29
N HIS A 124 -4.89 -13.74 -5.20
CA HIS A 124 -5.44 -14.51 -6.30
C HIS A 124 -6.10 -15.77 -5.75
N LYS A 125 -7.00 -16.42 -6.52
CA LYS A 125 -7.66 -17.69 -6.12
C LYS A 125 -6.71 -18.81 -5.65
N THR A 126 -5.44 -18.74 -6.06
CA THR A 126 -4.35 -19.63 -5.63
C THR A 126 -3.05 -18.85 -5.61
N ASN A 127 -2.10 -19.22 -4.74
CA ASN A 127 -0.78 -18.60 -4.69
C ASN A 127 -0.01 -18.87 -6.00
N LEU A 128 0.03 -17.85 -6.85
CA LEU A 128 0.66 -17.93 -8.17
C LEU A 128 2.17 -18.15 -8.08
N LEU A 129 2.83 -17.89 -6.95
CA LEU A 129 4.28 -18.09 -6.82
C LEU A 129 4.64 -19.52 -6.41
N GLU A 130 3.72 -20.24 -5.77
CA GLU A 130 3.98 -21.56 -5.16
C GLU A 130 3.28 -22.72 -5.87
N ALA A 131 2.15 -22.50 -6.55
CA ALA A 131 1.36 -23.60 -7.12
C ALA A 131 2.08 -24.34 -8.28
N ASP A 132 2.09 -25.66 -8.28
CA ASP A 132 2.74 -26.40 -9.38
C ASP A 132 1.87 -26.49 -10.65
N ASP A 133 0.55 -26.66 -10.48
CA ASP A 133 -0.40 -26.87 -11.57
C ASP A 133 -1.16 -25.56 -11.89
N LEU A 134 -0.59 -24.77 -12.81
CA LEU A 134 -1.18 -23.52 -13.28
C LEU A 134 -1.72 -23.65 -14.69
N SER A 135 -2.85 -23.00 -14.95
CA SER A 135 -3.35 -22.81 -16.32
C SER A 135 -2.42 -21.89 -17.13
N ASN A 136 -2.52 -21.91 -18.46
CA ASN A 136 -1.72 -21.02 -19.32
C ASN A 136 -1.92 -19.53 -18.99
N ASP A 137 -3.16 -19.12 -18.66
CA ASP A 137 -3.45 -17.75 -18.25
C ASP A 137 -2.77 -17.44 -16.91
N ASP A 138 -2.82 -18.37 -15.94
CA ASP A 138 -2.20 -18.20 -14.62
C ASP A 138 -0.65 -18.18 -14.72
N LEU A 139 -0.05 -18.87 -15.69
CA LEU A 139 1.39 -18.80 -15.98
C LEU A 139 1.82 -17.40 -16.44
N LEU A 140 0.98 -16.71 -17.22
CA LEU A 140 1.24 -15.32 -17.62
C LEU A 140 1.13 -14.37 -16.43
N LEU A 141 0.13 -14.56 -15.56
CA LEU A 141 -0.02 -13.79 -14.33
C LEU A 141 1.17 -14.02 -13.38
N ARG A 142 1.61 -15.27 -13.20
CA ARG A 142 2.82 -15.62 -12.45
C ARG A 142 4.04 -14.86 -12.99
N ALA A 143 4.23 -14.85 -14.31
CA ALA A 143 5.35 -14.14 -14.92
C ALA A 143 5.29 -12.64 -14.63
N ASN A 144 4.09 -12.04 -14.69
CA ASN A 144 3.89 -10.64 -14.35
C ASN A 144 4.15 -10.34 -12.87
N VAL A 145 3.68 -11.17 -11.94
CA VAL A 145 3.95 -11.03 -10.50
C VAL A 145 5.44 -11.15 -10.22
N LYS A 146 6.15 -12.13 -10.80
CA LYS A 146 7.60 -12.28 -10.66
C LYS A 146 8.35 -11.04 -11.15
N HIS A 147 7.97 -10.51 -12.32
CA HIS A 147 8.53 -9.26 -12.84
C HIS A 147 8.31 -8.08 -11.88
N ALA A 148 7.12 -7.95 -11.29
CA ALA A 148 6.86 -6.93 -10.27
C ALA A 148 7.75 -7.11 -9.03
N VAL A 149 7.97 -8.35 -8.56
CA VAL A 149 8.87 -8.66 -7.44
C VAL A 149 10.32 -8.30 -7.77
N ASP A 150 10.79 -8.64 -8.96
CA ASP A 150 12.16 -8.35 -9.42
C ASP A 150 12.46 -6.84 -9.47
N LEU A 151 11.43 -6.01 -9.72
CA LEU A 151 11.53 -4.55 -9.68
C LEU A 151 11.63 -3.95 -8.25
N HIS A 152 11.50 -4.77 -7.19
CA HIS A 152 11.51 -4.33 -5.79
C HIS A 152 12.46 -5.18 -4.94
N PRO A 153 13.77 -5.11 -5.17
CA PRO A 153 14.73 -5.87 -4.39
C PRO A 153 14.61 -5.54 -2.90
N GLY A 154 14.53 -6.59 -2.07
CA GLY A 154 14.39 -6.47 -0.61
C GLY A 154 12.97 -6.20 -0.11
N ALA A 155 11.96 -6.17 -0.99
CA ALA A 155 10.57 -6.13 -0.55
C ALA A 155 10.14 -7.49 0.03
N THR A 156 9.33 -7.45 1.09
CA THR A 156 8.65 -8.66 1.60
C THR A 156 7.45 -8.93 0.72
N VAL A 157 7.39 -10.11 0.10
CA VAL A 157 6.26 -10.50 -0.75
C VAL A 157 5.24 -11.23 0.10
N ILE A 158 4.02 -10.70 0.13
CA ILE A 158 2.86 -11.29 0.81
C ILE A 158 1.84 -11.63 -0.27
N PHE A 159 1.55 -12.93 -0.40
CA PHE A 159 0.62 -13.44 -1.39
C PHE A 159 -0.46 -14.24 -0.68
N ASP A 160 -1.70 -13.75 -0.72
CA ASP A 160 -2.83 -14.41 -0.08
C ASP A 160 -3.77 -15.04 -1.12
N ASP A 161 -4.25 -16.22 -0.78
CA ASP A 161 -5.33 -16.92 -1.47
C ASP A 161 -6.67 -16.72 -0.76
N ASP A 162 -7.73 -17.31 -1.31
CA ASP A 162 -9.08 -17.20 -0.77
C ASP A 162 -9.21 -17.64 0.70
N ALA A 163 -8.43 -18.62 1.15
CA ALA A 163 -8.49 -19.14 2.52
C ALA A 163 -7.78 -18.18 3.49
N SER A 164 -6.55 -17.81 3.17
CA SER A 164 -5.77 -16.83 3.95
C SER A 164 -6.44 -15.46 4.00
N CYS A 165 -7.06 -15.01 2.90
CA CYS A 165 -7.86 -13.78 2.87
C CYS A 165 -9.02 -13.79 3.89
N LEU A 166 -9.66 -14.94 4.12
CA LEU A 166 -10.74 -15.05 5.11
C LEU A 166 -10.21 -14.89 6.54
N GLU A 167 -9.04 -15.47 6.84
CA GLU A 167 -8.36 -15.30 8.13
C GLU A 167 -7.92 -13.84 8.34
N LEU A 168 -7.44 -13.17 7.29
CA LEU A 168 -7.11 -11.75 7.34
C LEU A 168 -8.33 -10.88 7.64
N LEU A 169 -9.49 -11.21 7.08
CA LEU A 169 -10.72 -10.46 7.35
C LEU A 169 -11.17 -10.60 8.81
N GLU A 170 -11.08 -11.81 9.37
CA GLU A 170 -11.35 -12.03 10.78
C GLU A 170 -10.40 -11.23 11.66
N ARG A 171 -9.09 -11.27 11.39
CA ARG A 171 -8.06 -10.51 12.11
C ARG A 171 -8.23 -9.00 11.97
N ALA A 172 -8.71 -8.54 10.81
CA ALA A 172 -9.05 -7.14 10.58
C ALA A 172 -10.35 -6.72 11.31
N GLY A 173 -11.07 -7.64 11.95
CA GLY A 173 -12.33 -7.37 12.63
C GLY A 173 -13.44 -6.98 11.66
N ALA A 174 -13.50 -7.65 10.50
CA ALA A 174 -14.58 -7.51 9.54
C ALA A 174 -15.92 -7.98 10.13
N ALA A 175 -17.03 -7.42 9.65
CA ALA A 175 -18.36 -7.83 10.08
C ALA A 175 -18.64 -9.30 9.74
N LYS A 176 -19.37 -10.00 10.61
CA LYS A 176 -19.68 -11.43 10.44
C LYS A 176 -20.43 -11.71 9.14
N GLU A 177 -21.39 -10.86 8.78
CA GLU A 177 -22.17 -10.97 7.55
C GLU A 177 -21.28 -10.85 6.30
N LEU A 178 -20.26 -9.98 6.38
CA LEU A 178 -19.30 -9.80 5.31
C LEU A 178 -18.40 -11.03 5.14
N MET A 179 -17.94 -11.63 6.25
CA MET A 179 -17.17 -12.87 6.20
C MET A 179 -17.99 -14.06 5.70
N GLN A 180 -19.26 -14.16 6.11
CA GLN A 180 -20.19 -15.19 5.61
C GLN A 180 -20.39 -15.06 4.10
N TRP A 181 -20.59 -13.85 3.60
CA TRP A 181 -20.67 -13.59 2.17
C TRP A 181 -19.37 -13.93 1.44
N TYR A 182 -18.21 -13.59 2.02
CA TYR A 182 -16.91 -13.90 1.41
C TYR A 182 -16.70 -15.41 1.22
N ALA A 183 -17.14 -16.21 2.19
CA ALA A 183 -17.08 -17.67 2.13
C ALA A 183 -18.07 -18.28 1.12
N HIS A 184 -19.19 -17.60 0.84
CA HIS A 184 -20.26 -18.07 -0.05
C HIS A 184 -20.72 -16.96 -1.01
N PRO A 185 -19.89 -16.61 -2.01
CA PRO A 185 -20.07 -15.40 -2.81
C PRO A 185 -20.94 -15.64 -4.04
N GLU A 186 -21.68 -16.74 -4.13
CA GLU A 186 -22.49 -17.08 -5.31
C GLU A 186 -23.62 -16.08 -5.54
N LYS A 187 -24.01 -15.36 -4.48
CA LYS A 187 -25.04 -14.33 -4.50
C LYS A 187 -24.57 -13.11 -3.72
N MET A 188 -25.17 -11.96 -4.05
CA MET A 188 -25.09 -10.77 -3.20
C MET A 188 -25.50 -11.11 -1.77
N PRO A 189 -24.95 -10.41 -0.75
CA PRO A 189 -25.44 -10.54 0.61
C PRO A 189 -26.95 -10.34 0.64
N GLU A 190 -27.68 -11.19 1.36
CA GLU A 190 -29.16 -11.22 1.33
C GLU A 190 -29.79 -9.86 1.65
N ARG A 191 -29.15 -9.11 2.54
CA ARG A 191 -29.60 -7.79 2.98
C ARG A 191 -29.05 -6.63 2.16
N ALA A 192 -28.06 -6.87 1.28
CA ALA A 192 -27.45 -5.80 0.52
C ALA A 192 -28.48 -5.10 -0.37
N LEU A 193 -28.36 -3.77 -0.47
CA LEU A 193 -29.19 -3.00 -1.39
C LEU A 193 -28.88 -3.40 -2.84
N PRO A 194 -29.86 -3.35 -3.75
CA PRO A 194 -29.64 -3.68 -5.15
C PRO A 194 -28.53 -2.82 -5.75
N LEU A 195 -27.66 -3.45 -6.54
CA LEU A 195 -26.68 -2.72 -7.36
C LEU A 195 -27.42 -1.88 -8.41
N PRO A 196 -26.84 -0.74 -8.85
CA PRO A 196 -27.37 -0.02 -10.00
C PRO A 196 -27.53 -0.96 -11.20
N ALA A 197 -28.58 -0.77 -12.01
CA ALA A 197 -28.92 -1.71 -13.10
C ALA A 197 -27.79 -1.94 -14.13
N HIS A 198 -26.84 -1.00 -14.22
CA HIS A 198 -25.68 -1.06 -15.11
C HIS A 198 -24.43 -1.70 -14.46
N VAL A 199 -24.49 -2.04 -13.17
CA VAL A 199 -23.38 -2.62 -12.40
C VAL A 199 -23.62 -4.13 -12.23
N PRO A 200 -22.93 -4.97 -13.00
CA PRO A 200 -23.03 -6.42 -12.86
C PRO A 200 -22.38 -6.93 -11.56
N TYR A 201 -22.93 -8.01 -11.02
CA TYR A 201 -22.37 -8.68 -9.84
C TYR A 201 -21.14 -9.52 -10.21
N TYR A 202 -19.98 -9.19 -9.65
CA TYR A 202 -18.71 -9.90 -9.87
C TYR A 202 -18.14 -10.47 -8.57
N SER A 203 -18.73 -11.57 -8.09
CA SER A 203 -18.34 -12.23 -6.84
C SER A 203 -16.82 -12.36 -6.65
N GLY A 204 -16.10 -12.93 -7.61
CA GLY A 204 -14.65 -13.11 -7.53
C GLY A 204 -13.86 -11.80 -7.47
N LYS A 205 -14.28 -10.76 -8.22
CA LYS A 205 -13.60 -9.45 -8.18
C LYS A 205 -13.82 -8.75 -6.85
N TYR A 206 -15.06 -8.81 -6.34
CA TYR A 206 -15.40 -8.21 -5.06
C TYR A 206 -14.70 -8.89 -3.88
N ARG A 207 -14.41 -10.19 -3.97
CA ARG A 207 -13.56 -10.88 -3.00
C ARG A 207 -12.12 -10.40 -3.03
N SER A 208 -11.53 -10.27 -4.22
CA SER A 208 -10.18 -9.71 -4.36
C SER A 208 -10.10 -8.28 -3.80
N ASP A 209 -11.12 -7.45 -4.04
CA ASP A 209 -11.20 -6.09 -3.49
C ASP A 209 -11.19 -6.07 -1.97
N LEU A 210 -12.00 -6.93 -1.35
CA LEU A 210 -12.10 -6.99 0.09
C LEU A 210 -10.82 -7.56 0.72
N CYS A 211 -10.24 -8.62 0.14
CA CYS A 211 -9.00 -9.19 0.64
C CYS A 211 -7.87 -8.17 0.63
N ARG A 212 -7.74 -7.40 -0.46
CA ARG A 212 -6.77 -6.32 -0.56
C ARG A 212 -6.89 -5.28 0.55
N MET A 213 -8.11 -4.90 0.92
CA MET A 213 -8.31 -3.98 2.04
C MET A 213 -7.79 -4.58 3.35
N ALA A 214 -8.07 -5.87 3.60
CA ALA A 214 -7.55 -6.56 4.79
C ALA A 214 -6.03 -6.68 4.80
N GLN A 215 -5.41 -7.02 3.65
CA GLN A 215 -3.95 -7.06 3.50
C GLN A 215 -3.33 -5.70 3.81
N LEU A 216 -3.82 -4.63 3.18
CA LEU A 216 -3.34 -3.26 3.40
C LEU A 216 -3.53 -2.80 4.84
N PHE A 217 -4.66 -3.13 5.48
CA PHE A 217 -4.91 -2.75 6.86
C PHE A 217 -3.95 -3.45 7.83
N LEU A 218 -3.72 -4.75 7.67
CA LEU A 218 -2.90 -5.54 8.60
C LEU A 218 -1.41 -5.37 8.37
N HIS A 219 -0.99 -5.36 7.11
CA HIS A 219 0.43 -5.39 6.75
C HIS A 219 0.96 -4.03 6.33
N GLY A 220 0.10 -3.15 5.81
CA GLY A 220 0.54 -2.04 4.98
C GLY A 220 1.35 -2.51 3.78
N GLY A 221 1.80 -1.57 2.96
CA GLY A 221 2.63 -1.86 1.80
C GLY A 221 1.99 -1.40 0.51
N MET A 222 2.38 -2.05 -0.58
CA MET A 222 1.94 -1.75 -1.95
C MET A 222 1.22 -2.97 -2.50
N TYR A 223 -0.10 -2.87 -2.61
CA TYR A 223 -0.90 -3.87 -3.31
C TYR A 223 -0.84 -3.66 -4.82
N LEU A 224 -0.77 -4.78 -5.55
CA LEU A 224 -0.91 -4.83 -7.01
C LEU A 224 -1.83 -5.97 -7.44
N ASP A 225 -2.74 -5.68 -8.38
CA ASP A 225 -3.46 -6.75 -9.08
C ASP A 225 -2.46 -7.58 -9.89
N THR A 226 -2.68 -8.89 -9.95
CA THR A 226 -1.75 -9.82 -10.61
C THR A 226 -1.62 -9.59 -12.12
N ASP A 227 -2.55 -8.85 -12.73
CA ASP A 227 -2.55 -8.48 -14.16
C ASP A 227 -2.09 -7.03 -14.42
N VAL A 228 -1.65 -6.30 -13.39
CA VAL A 228 -1.01 -4.99 -13.55
C VAL A 228 0.48 -5.17 -13.85
N GLN A 229 0.90 -4.78 -15.06
CA GLN A 229 2.30 -4.82 -15.45
C GLN A 229 3.02 -3.56 -15.03
N LEU A 230 4.01 -3.70 -14.14
CA LEU A 230 4.86 -2.59 -13.73
C LEU A 230 5.98 -2.34 -14.74
N VAL A 231 6.19 -1.06 -15.05
CA VAL A 231 7.30 -0.60 -15.89
C VAL A 231 8.51 -0.18 -15.03
N ARG A 232 8.27 0.17 -13.76
CA ARG A 232 9.29 0.64 -12.81
C ARG A 232 8.90 0.33 -11.37
N SER A 233 9.87 0.47 -10.47
CA SER A 233 9.67 0.36 -9.02
C SER A 233 8.70 1.42 -8.48
N LEU A 234 7.93 1.04 -7.48
CA LEU A 234 7.00 1.88 -6.72
C LEU A 234 7.63 2.47 -5.45
N ALA A 235 8.92 2.24 -5.21
CA ALA A 235 9.65 2.80 -4.07
C ALA A 235 9.40 4.31 -3.81
N PRO A 236 9.24 5.18 -4.84
CA PRO A 236 8.90 6.59 -4.61
C PRO A 236 7.58 6.84 -3.87
N LEU A 237 6.67 5.87 -3.86
CA LEU A 237 5.38 5.98 -3.16
C LEU A 237 5.50 5.73 -1.65
N ALA A 238 6.65 5.25 -1.16
CA ALA A 238 6.79 4.83 0.25
C ALA A 238 6.67 5.99 1.27
N GLY A 239 6.74 7.24 0.81
CA GLY A 239 6.62 8.44 1.64
C GLY A 239 5.18 8.90 1.91
N SER A 240 4.16 8.35 1.23
CA SER A 240 2.75 8.73 1.45
C SER A 240 2.09 7.88 2.55
N ARG A 241 0.97 8.33 3.11
CA ARG A 241 0.15 7.50 4.04
C ARG A 241 -0.82 6.57 3.28
N LEU A 242 -1.26 7.06 2.13
CA LEU A 242 -2.17 6.41 1.22
C LEU A 242 -1.87 6.93 -0.19
N THR A 243 -1.73 6.01 -1.14
CA THR A 243 -1.69 6.31 -2.58
C THR A 243 -2.62 5.33 -3.28
N THR A 244 -3.40 5.84 -4.21
CA THR A 244 -4.22 5.07 -5.14
C THR A 244 -4.26 5.83 -6.45
N VAL A 245 -4.58 5.14 -7.54
CA VAL A 245 -4.68 5.76 -8.85
C VAL A 245 -6.05 6.42 -9.00
N LEU A 246 -6.11 7.62 -9.58
CA LEU A 246 -7.36 8.22 -10.05
C LEU A 246 -7.70 7.73 -11.46
N GLY A 247 -8.99 7.53 -11.73
CA GLY A 247 -9.48 7.36 -13.08
C GLY A 247 -9.21 8.61 -13.94
N GLU A 248 -9.24 8.46 -15.26
CA GLU A 248 -8.95 9.55 -16.22
C GLU A 248 -9.81 10.81 -15.98
N SER A 249 -11.08 10.63 -15.62
CA SER A 249 -12.03 11.68 -15.27
C SER A 249 -11.87 12.24 -13.85
N GLY A 250 -11.06 11.62 -12.99
CA GLY A 250 -10.89 11.99 -11.59
C GLY A 250 -12.10 11.70 -10.69
N ASP A 251 -13.19 11.13 -11.23
CA ASP A 251 -14.45 10.88 -10.53
C ASP A 251 -14.50 9.51 -9.83
N HIS A 252 -13.53 8.64 -10.10
CA HIS A 252 -13.38 7.33 -9.48
C HIS A 252 -11.91 7.03 -9.15
N VAL A 253 -11.70 6.09 -8.25
CA VAL A 253 -10.37 5.53 -7.97
C VAL A 253 -10.20 4.22 -8.73
N PHE A 254 -8.99 3.97 -9.22
CA PHE A 254 -8.57 2.67 -9.70
C PHE A 254 -7.77 1.98 -8.61
N GLN A 255 -8.21 0.78 -8.27
CA GLN A 255 -7.85 0.12 -7.03
C GLN A 255 -6.90 -1.07 -7.26
N ALA A 256 -6.49 -1.29 -8.50
CA ALA A 256 -5.51 -2.32 -8.88
C ALA A 256 -4.09 -1.99 -8.39
N LEU A 257 -3.85 -0.74 -7.96
CA LEU A 257 -2.64 -0.31 -7.26
C LEU A 257 -3.07 0.57 -6.09
N VAL A 258 -2.76 0.13 -4.88
CA VAL A 258 -2.98 0.92 -3.66
C VAL A 258 -1.79 0.71 -2.74
N ALA A 259 -1.24 1.81 -2.22
CA ALA A 259 -0.21 1.78 -1.20
C ALA A 259 -0.75 2.42 0.08
N SER A 260 -0.50 1.83 1.25
CA SER A 260 -0.92 2.42 2.53
C SER A 260 -0.07 1.98 3.72
N GLU A 261 -0.06 2.81 4.76
CA GLU A 261 0.47 2.43 6.07
C GLU A 261 -0.39 1.32 6.73
N PRO A 262 0.22 0.44 7.54
CA PRO A 262 -0.54 -0.51 8.35
C PRO A 262 -1.44 0.26 9.34
N GLY A 263 -2.64 -0.27 9.59
CA GLY A 263 -3.62 0.36 10.47
C GLY A 263 -4.27 1.63 9.91
N SER A 264 -4.11 1.89 8.61
CA SER A 264 -4.69 3.07 7.94
C SER A 264 -6.19 3.22 8.23
N ARG A 265 -6.58 4.40 8.75
CA ARG A 265 -7.99 4.70 9.07
C ARG A 265 -8.88 4.66 7.84
N THR A 266 -8.38 5.16 6.70
CA THR A 266 -9.12 5.11 5.43
C THR A 266 -9.37 3.68 4.98
N ILE A 267 -8.37 2.80 5.07
CA ILE A 267 -8.56 1.38 4.72
C ILE A 267 -9.53 0.71 5.70
N ARG A 268 -9.40 0.98 7.01
CA ARG A 268 -10.36 0.49 8.02
C ARG A 268 -11.79 0.90 7.69
N ARG A 269 -11.99 2.19 7.37
CA ARG A 269 -13.29 2.74 7.03
C ARG A 269 -13.89 2.09 5.79
N SER A 270 -13.05 1.79 4.78
CA SER A 270 -13.45 1.03 3.59
C SER A 270 -13.97 -0.37 3.97
N ILE A 271 -13.28 -1.11 4.85
CA ILE A 271 -13.73 -2.42 5.35
C ILE A 271 -15.07 -2.30 6.08
N ASP A 272 -15.24 -1.27 6.93
CA ASP A 272 -16.50 -1.04 7.64
C ASP A 272 -17.65 -0.76 6.66
N TYR A 273 -17.38 -0.01 5.57
CA TYR A 273 -18.34 0.25 4.50
C TYR A 273 -18.75 -0.98 3.71
N TRP A 274 -17.85 -1.93 3.52
CA TRP A 274 -18.22 -3.25 3.00
C TRP A 274 -19.18 -3.97 3.94
N GLY A 275 -18.97 -3.87 5.26
CA GLY A 275 -19.90 -4.40 6.26
C GLY A 275 -21.28 -3.75 6.22
N GLU A 276 -21.34 -2.42 6.14
CA GLU A 276 -22.59 -1.67 5.98
C GLU A 276 -23.33 -2.06 4.69
N PHE A 277 -22.60 -2.18 3.58
CA PHE A 277 -23.15 -2.66 2.31
C PHE A 277 -23.75 -4.07 2.45
N ALA A 278 -23.03 -5.00 3.09
CA ALA A 278 -23.51 -6.37 3.30
C ALA A 278 -24.78 -6.45 4.18
N ARG A 279 -24.96 -5.50 5.11
CA ARG A 279 -26.15 -5.42 5.97
C ARG A 279 -27.32 -4.62 5.37
N GLY A 280 -27.13 -4.03 4.19
CA GLY A 280 -28.14 -3.19 3.53
C GLY A 280 -28.20 -1.75 4.03
N GLU A 281 -27.17 -1.31 4.75
CA GLU A 281 -27.11 0.02 5.38
C GLU A 281 -26.47 1.05 4.45
N ARG A 282 -25.77 0.60 3.39
CA ARG A 282 -25.08 1.46 2.43
C ARG A 282 -25.38 1.07 0.99
N ALA A 283 -25.77 2.07 0.20
CA ALA A 283 -25.88 1.95 -1.25
C ALA A 283 -24.56 2.28 -1.95
N VAL A 284 -24.34 1.67 -3.11
CA VAL A 284 -23.21 1.96 -3.99
C VAL A 284 -23.69 2.63 -5.28
N SER A 285 -22.90 3.57 -5.78
CA SER A 285 -23.18 4.31 -7.02
C SER A 285 -22.54 3.69 -8.24
N SER A 286 -21.50 2.86 -8.04
CA SER A 286 -20.69 2.25 -9.09
C SER A 286 -20.24 0.85 -8.65
N LEU A 287 -19.14 0.34 -9.19
CA LEU A 287 -18.48 -0.87 -8.73
C LEU A 287 -18.24 -0.79 -7.21
N VAL A 288 -18.58 -1.86 -6.49
CA VAL A 288 -18.59 -1.86 -5.02
C VAL A 288 -17.23 -1.46 -4.43
N GLY A 289 -16.14 -2.16 -4.77
CA GLY A 289 -14.81 -1.88 -4.22
C GLY A 289 -14.34 -0.44 -4.44
N PRO A 290 -14.28 0.07 -5.68
CA PRO A 290 -13.81 1.43 -5.96
C PRO A 290 -14.69 2.50 -5.31
N ASP A 291 -16.01 2.32 -5.34
CA ASP A 291 -16.96 3.28 -4.78
C ASP A 291 -16.84 3.39 -3.25
N LEU A 292 -16.69 2.27 -2.56
CA LEU A 292 -16.52 2.24 -1.11
C LEU A 292 -15.16 2.80 -0.68
N LEU A 293 -14.08 2.51 -1.41
CA LEU A 293 -12.77 3.08 -1.14
C LEU A 293 -12.75 4.60 -1.37
N LEU A 294 -13.34 5.09 -2.47
CA LEU A 294 -13.44 6.52 -2.74
C LEU A 294 -14.21 7.24 -1.62
N LYS A 295 -15.36 6.71 -1.20
CA LYS A 295 -16.13 7.28 -0.08
C LYS A 295 -15.31 7.33 1.20
N ALA A 296 -14.55 6.28 1.52
CA ALA A 296 -13.67 6.28 2.68
C ALA A 296 -12.56 7.35 2.60
N ILE A 297 -12.01 7.58 1.39
CA ILE A 297 -11.03 8.66 1.14
C ILE A 297 -11.65 10.03 1.35
N GLU A 298 -12.86 10.25 0.83
CA GLU A 298 -13.60 11.51 0.95
C GLU A 298 -13.92 11.85 2.41
N ASP A 299 -14.35 10.85 3.19
CA ASP A 299 -14.72 11.04 4.60
C ASP A 299 -13.52 11.32 5.51
N GLU A 300 -12.36 10.71 5.25
CA GLU A 300 -11.15 10.91 6.08
C GLU A 300 -10.38 12.18 5.73
N ASN A 301 -10.41 12.64 4.48
CA ASN A 301 -9.58 13.77 4.03
C ASN A 301 -10.29 15.13 4.12
N PHE A 302 -11.57 15.18 4.52
CA PHE A 302 -12.43 16.39 4.60
C PHE A 302 -12.54 17.24 3.30
N ALA A 303 -11.77 16.94 2.27
CA ALA A 303 -11.77 17.54 0.96
C ALA A 303 -11.93 16.43 -0.08
N SER A 304 -13.04 16.43 -0.81
CA SER A 304 -13.23 15.46 -1.89
C SER A 304 -12.13 15.65 -2.94
N PRO A 305 -11.49 14.57 -3.44
CA PRO A 305 -10.56 14.66 -4.56
C PRO A 305 -11.16 15.41 -5.77
N ARG A 306 -12.49 15.38 -5.90
CA ARG A 306 -13.26 16.02 -6.99
C ARG A 306 -13.20 17.54 -6.97
N THR A 307 -12.99 18.19 -5.83
CA THR A 307 -13.07 19.67 -5.76
C THR A 307 -11.84 20.37 -6.33
N LYS A 308 -10.75 19.65 -6.64
CA LYS A 308 -9.54 20.27 -7.20
C LYS A 308 -9.63 20.57 -8.70
N SER A 309 -10.46 19.88 -9.47
CA SER A 309 -10.63 20.17 -10.91
C SER A 309 -11.36 21.49 -11.16
N ASP A 310 -12.14 21.98 -10.20
CA ASP A 310 -12.89 23.25 -10.34
C ASP A 310 -12.03 24.48 -10.00
N MET A 311 -10.85 24.30 -9.40
CA MET A 311 -9.98 25.42 -9.01
C MET A 311 -8.97 25.86 -10.09
N THR A 312 -8.84 25.15 -11.20
CA THR A 312 -7.99 25.59 -12.32
C THR A 312 -8.69 26.57 -13.29
N GLY A 313 -9.93 26.99 -13.00
CA GLY A 313 -10.75 27.82 -13.88
C GLY A 313 -10.82 29.32 -13.58
N SER A 314 -10.29 29.82 -12.45
CA SER A 314 -10.31 31.26 -12.16
C SER A 314 -9.17 31.66 -11.24
N SER A 315 -8.23 32.48 -11.74
CA SER A 315 -7.22 33.14 -10.91
C SER A 315 -7.87 34.28 -10.11
N PRO A 316 -7.89 34.24 -8.77
CA PRO A 316 -8.02 35.44 -7.97
C PRO A 316 -6.61 35.95 -7.64
N ALA A 317 -6.35 37.20 -7.95
CA ALA A 317 -5.13 37.88 -7.51
C ALA A 317 -5.12 38.01 -5.97
N GLY A 318 -4.10 37.42 -5.33
CA GLY A 318 -3.59 37.87 -4.03
C GLY A 318 -4.23 37.26 -2.77
N GLY A 319 -3.50 36.37 -2.10
CA GLY A 319 -3.78 35.99 -0.71
C GLY A 319 -2.87 34.87 -0.21
N SER A 320 -1.89 35.21 0.62
CA SER A 320 -0.96 34.28 1.27
C SER A 320 -1.61 33.63 2.50
N GLY A 321 -2.08 32.38 2.38
CA GLY A 321 -2.50 31.54 3.50
C GLY A 321 -1.73 30.22 3.50
N PHE A 322 -1.18 29.84 4.65
CA PHE A 322 -0.41 28.62 4.85
C PHE A 322 -1.37 27.42 4.92
N VAL A 323 -1.25 26.46 3.99
CA VAL A 323 -2.08 25.24 3.93
C VAL A 323 -1.20 24.04 4.34
N SER A 324 -1.76 23.16 5.19
CA SER A 324 -1.14 21.89 5.61
C SER A 324 -0.80 20.98 4.43
N GLU A 325 0.28 20.20 4.55
CA GLU A 325 0.79 19.32 3.49
C GLU A 325 -0.31 18.44 2.87
N PRO A 326 -0.45 18.41 1.54
CA PRO A 326 -1.43 17.58 0.87
C PRO A 326 -1.00 16.11 0.89
N SER A 327 -1.96 15.21 1.16
CA SER A 327 -1.87 13.81 0.75
C SER A 327 -1.56 13.77 -0.76
N ALA A 328 -0.45 13.14 -1.13
CA ALA A 328 -0.07 12.98 -2.53
C ALA A 328 -1.04 12.00 -3.20
N ILE A 329 -1.95 12.55 -4.00
CA ILE A 329 -2.79 11.80 -4.93
C ILE A 329 -2.02 11.77 -6.25
N VAL A 330 -1.67 10.57 -6.72
CA VAL A 330 -0.93 10.33 -7.98
C VAL A 330 -1.87 9.73 -9.00
#